data_AF-A0A959Q6Y0-F1
#
_entry.id   AF-A0A959Q6Y0-F1
#
_cell.length_a   1.000
_cell.length_b   1.000
_cell.length_c   1.000
_cell.angle_alpha   90.00
_cell.angle_beta   90.00
_cell.angle_gamma   90.00
#
_symmetry.space_group_name_H-M   'P 1'
#
loop_
_entity.id
_entity.type
_entity.pdbx_description
1 polymer ?
#
loop_
_entity_poly.entity_id
_entity_poly.type
_entity_poly.pdbx_seq_one_letter_code
_entity_poly.pdbx_strand_id
1 'polypeptide(L)'
;MRPIRHKNRAVQDLFDLIKNLSPNEKGNLKKQSFGGSKSQAHLKLFDLIDKMPSYDRAALKTQAIKAKVCSESSFGGMLTYLYENLLRSLAQPLVRDRKNVNFRIQELLQHAEVLSQKKMLGPAT
;
A
#
# COMPACT_ATOMS: atom_id res chain seq x y z
N MET A 1 12.98 -6.27 -30.57
CA MET A 1 11.96 -6.78 -29.62
C MET A 1 12.55 -6.77 -28.21
N ARG A 2 11.95 -6.07 -27.24
CA ARG A 2 12.30 -6.21 -25.82
C ARG A 2 11.19 -7.01 -25.13
N PRO A 3 11.49 -8.07 -24.36
CA PRO A 3 10.46 -8.87 -23.74
C PRO A 3 9.81 -8.12 -22.58
N ILE A 4 8.50 -8.33 -22.45
CA ILE A 4 7.57 -7.75 -21.49
C ILE A 4 8.01 -8.12 -20.07
N ARG A 5 8.75 -7.21 -19.41
CA ARG A 5 9.34 -7.37 -18.07
C ARG A 5 8.40 -6.98 -16.92
N HIS A 6 7.09 -6.85 -17.16
CA HIS A 6 6.17 -6.17 -16.23
C HIS A 6 5.76 -7.00 -15.00
N LYS A 7 5.76 -8.34 -15.09
CA LYS A 7 5.21 -9.20 -14.02
C LYS A 7 6.11 -9.33 -12.78
N ASN A 8 7.41 -9.06 -12.92
CA ASN A 8 8.39 -9.16 -11.83
C ASN A 8 8.61 -7.84 -11.09
N ARG A 9 8.24 -6.70 -11.69
CA ARG A 9 8.46 -5.37 -11.13
C ARG A 9 7.61 -5.11 -9.90
N ALA A 10 6.30 -5.37 -9.99
CA ALA A 10 5.36 -5.10 -8.89
C ALA A 10 5.71 -5.81 -7.57
N VAL A 11 6.31 -7.01 -7.65
CA VAL A 11 6.69 -7.76 -6.46
C VAL A 11 8.04 -7.28 -5.91
N GLN A 12 8.93 -6.81 -6.77
CA GLN A 12 10.16 -6.13 -6.35
C GLN A 12 9.83 -4.78 -5.71
N ASP A 13 8.91 -4.01 -6.31
CA ASP A 13 8.40 -2.75 -5.75
C ASP A 13 7.79 -2.98 -4.35
N LEU A 14 7.06 -4.08 -4.15
CA LEU A 14 6.55 -4.48 -2.83
C LEU A 14 7.68 -4.75 -1.81
N PHE A 15 8.73 -5.48 -2.22
CA PHE A 15 9.88 -5.73 -1.34
C PHE A 15 10.57 -4.43 -0.95
N ASP A 16 10.87 -3.58 -1.94
CA ASP A 16 11.53 -2.30 -1.73
C ASP A 16 10.71 -1.40 -0.81
N LEU A 17 9.39 -1.32 -1.03
CA LEU A 17 8.47 -0.59 -0.15
C LEU A 17 8.53 -1.11 1.29
N ILE A 18 8.39 -2.42 1.51
CA ILE A 18 8.41 -3.03 2.85
C ILE A 18 9.73 -2.72 3.57
N LYS A 19 10.85 -2.74 2.85
CA LYS A 19 12.18 -2.45 3.40
C LYS A 19 12.37 -0.99 3.79
N ASN A 20 11.70 -0.07 3.09
CA ASN A 20 11.75 1.36 3.39
C ASN A 20 10.77 1.80 4.49
N LEU A 21 9.89 0.92 4.97
CA LEU A 21 8.98 1.25 6.08
C LEU A 21 9.74 1.47 7.39
N SER A 22 9.40 2.55 8.09
CA SER A 22 9.78 2.75 9.49
C SER A 22 9.12 1.71 10.41
N PRO A 23 9.68 1.45 11.60
CA PRO A 23 9.08 0.52 12.58
C PRO A 23 7.62 0.87 12.92
N ASN A 24 7.29 2.16 12.99
CA ASN A 24 5.92 2.63 13.25
C ASN A 24 4.97 2.32 12.09
N GLU A 25 5.39 2.53 10.85
CA GLU A 25 4.57 2.20 9.67
C GLU A 25 4.31 0.69 9.58
N LYS A 26 5.33 -0.14 9.84
CA LYS A 26 5.17 -1.60 9.92
C LYS A 26 4.16 -1.98 11.01
N GLY A 27 4.27 -1.40 12.19
CA GLY A 27 3.34 -1.64 13.30
C GLY A 27 1.90 -1.24 12.97
N ASN A 28 1.71 -0.08 12.34
CA ASN A 28 0.39 0.42 11.94
C ASN A 28 -0.24 -0.44 10.85
N LEU A 29 0.52 -0.80 9.83
CA LEU A 29 0.07 -1.72 8.77
C LEU A 29 -0.42 -3.04 9.37
N LYS A 30 0.36 -3.60 10.31
CA LYS A 30 0.01 -4.88 10.95
C LYS A 30 -1.31 -4.80 11.72
N LYS A 31 -1.52 -3.71 12.45
CA LYS A 31 -2.74 -3.48 13.25
C LYS A 31 -3.96 -3.23 12.37
N GLN A 32 -3.83 -2.42 11.33
CA GLN A 32 -4.94 -1.97 10.50
C GLN A 32 -5.38 -3.01 9.47
N SER A 33 -4.44 -3.75 8.90
CA SER A 33 -4.71 -4.63 7.75
C SER A 33 -5.01 -6.08 8.13
N PHE A 34 -4.72 -6.52 9.37
CA PHE A 34 -4.72 -7.96 9.70
C PHE A 34 -5.62 -8.50 10.82
N GLY A 35 -6.80 -7.91 11.06
CA GLY A 35 -7.73 -8.36 12.10
C GLY A 35 -8.46 -9.71 11.93
N GLY A 36 -8.33 -10.44 10.81
CA GLY A 36 -9.05 -11.71 10.55
C GLY A 36 -8.16 -12.90 10.12
N SER A 37 -8.71 -14.11 9.95
CA SER A 37 -7.92 -15.34 9.67
C SER A 37 -7.23 -15.32 8.29
N LYS A 38 -7.91 -14.87 7.23
CA LYS A 38 -7.28 -14.59 5.91
C LYS A 38 -6.20 -13.53 6.05
N SER A 39 -6.34 -12.65 7.01
CA SER A 39 -5.37 -11.60 7.26
C SER A 39 -4.12 -12.10 8.00
N GLN A 40 -4.20 -13.20 8.74
CA GLN A 40 -3.03 -13.88 9.33
C GLN A 40 -2.09 -14.42 8.25
N ALA A 41 -2.62 -14.91 7.12
CA ALA A 41 -1.80 -15.37 6.01
C ALA A 41 -1.02 -14.20 5.35
N HIS A 42 -1.68 -13.06 5.16
CA HIS A 42 -1.02 -11.88 4.60
C HIS A 42 0.00 -11.26 5.57
N LEU A 43 -0.27 -11.29 6.88
CA LEU A 43 0.69 -10.90 7.91
C LEU A 43 1.95 -11.78 7.88
N LYS A 44 1.78 -13.10 7.80
CA LYS A 44 2.92 -14.03 7.68
C LYS A 44 3.71 -13.79 6.40
N LEU A 45 3.03 -13.55 5.26
CA LEU A 45 3.70 -13.23 4.00
C LEU A 45 4.49 -11.92 4.10
N PHE A 46 3.93 -10.90 4.74
CA PHE A 46 4.63 -9.64 5.03
C PHE A 46 5.90 -9.90 5.85
N ASP A 47 5.81 -10.69 6.94
CA ASP A 47 6.96 -11.00 7.79
C ASP A 47 8.05 -11.79 7.07
N LEU A 48 7.67 -12.69 6.14
CA LEU A 48 8.63 -13.39 5.29
C LEU A 48 9.39 -12.39 4.42
N ILE A 49 8.69 -11.48 3.74
CA ILE A 49 9.30 -10.47 2.86
C ILE A 49 10.20 -9.52 3.68
N ASP A 50 9.74 -9.09 4.86
CA ASP A 50 10.49 -8.17 5.72
C ASP A 50 11.78 -8.79 6.26
N LYS A 51 11.84 -10.10 6.44
CA LYS A 51 13.04 -10.82 6.91
C LYS A 51 14.01 -11.18 5.78
N MET A 52 13.59 -11.14 4.52
CA MET A 52 14.47 -11.48 3.40
C MET A 52 15.57 -10.43 3.23
N PRO A 53 16.86 -10.83 3.14
CA PRO A 53 17.96 -9.88 2.96
C PRO A 53 17.97 -9.26 1.55
N SER A 54 17.58 -10.04 0.54
CA SER A 54 17.49 -9.63 -0.85
C SER A 54 16.24 -10.22 -1.49
N TYR A 55 15.75 -9.58 -2.54
CA TYR A 55 14.55 -10.04 -3.23
C TYR A 55 14.83 -11.29 -4.09
N ASP A 56 14.23 -12.42 -3.70
CA ASP A 56 14.16 -13.65 -4.51
C ASP A 56 12.72 -14.20 -4.51
N ARG A 57 12.05 -14.04 -5.65
CA ARG A 57 10.66 -14.48 -5.83
C ARG A 57 10.48 -15.99 -5.69
N ALA A 58 11.44 -16.78 -6.17
CA ALA A 58 11.35 -18.24 -6.17
C ALA A 58 11.55 -18.78 -4.76
N ALA A 59 12.52 -18.23 -4.03
CA ALA A 59 12.73 -18.53 -2.62
C ALA A 59 11.51 -18.15 -1.77
N LEU A 60 10.97 -16.93 -1.96
CA LEU A 60 9.79 -16.47 -1.24
C LEU A 60 8.58 -17.39 -1.46
N LYS A 61 8.32 -17.78 -2.72
CA LYS A 61 7.23 -18.69 -3.06
C LYS A 61 7.39 -20.04 -2.38
N THR A 62 8.58 -20.63 -2.47
CA THR A 62 8.90 -21.92 -1.84
C THR A 62 8.71 -21.86 -0.33
N GLN A 63 9.19 -20.79 0.31
CA GLN A 63 9.07 -20.60 1.75
C GLN A 63 7.63 -20.39 2.20
N ALA A 64 6.84 -19.59 1.46
CA ALA A 64 5.44 -19.33 1.76
C ALA A 64 4.59 -20.61 1.68
N ILE A 65 4.83 -21.46 0.67
CA ILE A 65 4.13 -22.75 0.53
C ILE A 65 4.55 -23.71 1.66
N LYS A 66 5.86 -23.82 1.93
CA LYS A 66 6.38 -24.67 3.03
C LYS A 66 5.80 -24.28 4.40
N ALA A 67 5.66 -22.98 4.64
CA ALA A 67 5.07 -22.44 5.87
C ALA A 67 3.53 -22.49 5.89
N LYS A 68 2.89 -23.10 4.87
CA LYS A 68 1.43 -23.18 4.71
C LYS A 68 0.76 -21.80 4.77
N VAL A 69 1.44 -20.77 4.27
CA VAL A 69 0.91 -19.40 4.20
C VAL A 69 -0.07 -19.28 3.02
N CYS A 70 0.25 -19.90 1.89
CA CYS A 70 -0.56 -19.85 0.68
C CYS A 70 -0.37 -21.09 -0.19
N SER A 71 -1.26 -21.29 -1.16
CA SER A 71 -1.05 -22.25 -2.24
C SER A 71 -0.21 -21.63 -3.34
N GLU A 72 0.31 -22.46 -4.24
CA GLU A 72 0.99 -22.01 -5.44
C GLU A 72 0.11 -21.12 -6.34
N SER A 73 -1.17 -21.47 -6.45
CA SER A 73 -2.15 -20.71 -7.23
C SER A 73 -2.50 -19.35 -6.60
N SER A 74 -2.53 -19.25 -5.27
CA SER A 74 -2.90 -18.01 -4.58
C SER A 74 -1.74 -17.07 -4.29
N PHE A 75 -0.48 -17.53 -4.40
CA PHE A 75 0.71 -16.73 -4.10
C PHE A 75 0.76 -15.39 -4.85
N GLY A 76 0.49 -15.41 -6.16
CA GLY A 76 0.47 -14.19 -6.96
C GLY A 76 -0.59 -13.19 -6.51
N GLY A 77 -1.81 -13.67 -6.26
CA GLY A 77 -2.91 -12.83 -5.79
C GLY A 77 -2.68 -12.25 -4.41
N MET A 78 -2.07 -13.02 -3.49
CA MET A 78 -1.74 -12.53 -2.16
C MET A 78 -0.68 -11.43 -2.20
N LEU A 79 0.29 -11.49 -3.11
CA LEU A 79 1.26 -10.42 -3.30
C LEU A 79 0.59 -9.14 -3.80
N THR A 80 -0.30 -9.25 -4.79
CA THR A 80 -1.07 -8.10 -5.29
C THR A 80 -1.91 -7.47 -4.19
N TYR A 81 -2.65 -8.28 -3.44
CA TYR A 81 -3.47 -7.80 -2.33
C TYR A 81 -2.64 -7.14 -1.22
N LEU A 82 -1.47 -7.71 -0.90
CA LEU A 82 -0.56 -7.14 0.09
C LEU A 82 -0.01 -5.78 -0.37
N TYR A 83 0.34 -5.66 -1.65
CA TYR A 83 0.80 -4.40 -2.25
C TYR A 83 -0.29 -3.31 -2.22
N GLU A 84 -1.51 -3.63 -2.62
CA GLU A 84 -2.64 -2.69 -2.58
C GLU A 84 -2.96 -2.23 -1.15
N ASN A 85 -2.96 -3.17 -0.19
CA ASN A 85 -3.18 -2.82 1.22
C ASN A 85 -2.05 -1.96 1.79
N LEU A 86 -0.80 -2.24 1.41
CA LEU A 86 0.34 -1.44 1.81
C LEU A 86 0.20 0.01 1.33
N LEU A 87 -0.08 0.20 0.05
CA LEU A 87 -0.33 1.53 -0.52
C LEU A 87 -1.50 2.24 0.17
N ARG A 88 -2.60 1.52 0.43
CA ARG A 88 -3.76 2.09 1.12
C ARG A 88 -3.43 2.55 2.54
N SER A 89 -2.66 1.76 3.28
CA SER A 89 -2.24 2.10 4.65
C SER A 89 -1.30 3.31 4.66
N LEU A 90 -0.37 3.38 3.72
CA LEU A 90 0.55 4.52 3.57
C LEU A 90 -0.16 5.79 3.10
N ALA A 91 -1.18 5.67 2.25
CA ALA A 91 -1.99 6.80 1.81
C ALA A 91 -2.91 7.34 2.90
N GLN A 92 -3.33 6.51 3.87
CA GLN A 92 -4.33 6.91 4.86
C GLN A 92 -3.91 8.12 5.72
N PRO A 93 -2.67 8.20 6.27
CA PRO A 93 -2.19 9.40 6.93
C PRO A 93 -2.18 10.62 6.00
N LEU A 94 -1.80 10.47 4.73
CA LEU A 94 -1.74 11.59 3.78
C LEU A 94 -3.11 12.22 3.50
N VAL A 95 -4.18 11.41 3.55
CA VAL A 95 -5.57 11.86 3.37
C VAL A 95 -6.14 12.46 4.65
N ARG A 96 -5.74 11.94 5.82
CA ARG A 96 -6.23 12.42 7.13
C ARG A 96 -5.46 13.63 7.65
N ASP A 97 -4.24 13.84 7.16
CA ASP A 97 -3.44 14.97 7.53
C ASP A 97 -3.94 16.23 6.82
N ARG A 98 -4.76 17.03 7.52
CA ARG A 98 -5.16 18.36 7.03
C ARG A 98 -3.98 19.33 6.88
N LYS A 99 -2.77 18.99 7.36
CA LYS A 99 -1.55 19.75 7.09
C LYS A 99 -0.89 19.36 5.76
N ASN A 100 -1.35 18.29 5.12
CA ASN A 100 -0.90 17.94 3.77
C ASN A 100 -1.34 19.06 2.81
N VAL A 101 -0.36 19.84 2.36
CA VAL A 101 -0.57 21.02 1.52
C VAL A 101 -1.36 20.66 0.26
N ASN A 102 -1.11 19.50 -0.35
CA ASN A 102 -1.84 19.06 -1.55
C ASN A 102 -3.32 18.81 -1.25
N PHE A 103 -3.63 18.18 -0.11
CA PHE A 103 -5.02 17.96 0.31
C PHE A 103 -5.71 19.31 0.59
N ARG A 104 -5.02 20.23 1.27
CA ARG A 104 -5.51 21.59 1.56
C ARG A 104 -5.78 22.39 0.28
N ILE A 105 -4.91 22.28 -0.74
CA ILE A 105 -5.11 22.93 -2.04
C ILE A 105 -6.35 22.38 -2.75
N GLN A 106 -6.51 21.06 -2.79
CA GLN A 106 -7.69 20.42 -3.40
C GLN A 106 -8.99 20.81 -2.68
N GLU A 107 -8.98 20.84 -1.36
CA GLU A 107 -10.10 21.30 -0.53
C GLU A 107 -10.44 22.78 -0.82
N LEU A 108 -9.44 23.66 -0.89
CA LEU A 108 -9.63 25.08 -1.22
C LEU A 108 -10.15 25.30 -2.65
N LEU A 109 -9.73 24.50 -3.63
CA LEU A 109 -10.25 24.54 -5.00
C LEU A 109 -11.72 24.13 -5.04
N GLN A 110 -12.11 23.08 -4.32
CA GLN A 110 -13.52 22.69 -4.20
C GLN A 110 -14.36 23.77 -3.53
N HIS A 111 -13.84 24.41 -2.47
CA HIS A 111 -14.52 25.54 -1.84
C HIS A 111 -14.70 26.71 -2.82
N ALA A 112 -13.66 27.06 -3.58
CA ALA A 112 -13.73 28.13 -4.58
C ALA A 112 -14.76 27.81 -5.67
N GLU A 113 -14.84 26.56 -6.12
CA GLU A 113 -15.84 26.11 -7.10
C GLU A 113 -17.26 26.26 -6.56
N VAL A 114 -17.54 25.79 -5.34
CA VAL A 114 -18.84 25.95 -4.68
C VAL A 114 -19.21 27.42 -4.52
N LEU A 115 -18.29 28.25 -4.02
CA LEU A 115 -18.53 29.68 -3.84
C LEU A 115 -18.77 30.38 -5.19
N SER A 116 -18.04 30.02 -6.24
CA SER A 116 -18.25 30.54 -7.60
C SER A 116 -19.65 30.21 -8.10
N GLN A 117 -20.08 28.95 -7.97
CA GLN A 117 -21.42 28.51 -8.35
C GLN A 117 -22.52 29.23 -7.56
N LYS A 118 -22.25 29.59 -6.30
CA LYS A 118 -23.16 30.37 -5.45
C LYS A 118 -23.07 31.87 -5.67
N LYS A 119 -22.20 32.36 -6.57
CA LYS A 119 -21.90 33.80 -6.77
C LYS A 119 -21.42 34.49 -5.48
N MET A 120 -20.79 33.73 -4.60
CA MET A 120 -20.21 34.18 -3.33
C MET A 120 -18.69 34.25 -3.40
N LEU A 121 -18.12 34.09 -4.60
CA LEU A 121 -16.69 34.25 -4.85
C LEU A 121 -16.42 35.69 -5.29
N GLY A 122 -15.93 36.51 -4.36
CA GLY A 122 -15.65 37.93 -4.56
C GLY A 122 -15.63 38.68 -3.22
N PRO A 123 -15.11 39.92 -3.16
CA PRO A 123 -15.21 40.73 -1.94
C PRO A 123 -16.68 40.91 -1.56
N ALA A 124 -16.99 40.79 -0.26
CA ALA A 124 -18.32 41.06 0.25
C ALA A 124 -18.69 42.51 -0.09
N THR A 125 -19.63 42.69 -1.02
CA THR A 125 -20.30 43.97 -1.30
C THR A 125 -21.45 44.19 -0.35
#